data_AF-A0A0B6WZ83-F1
#
_entry.id   AF-A0A0B6WZ83-F1
#
_cell.length_a   1.000
_cell.length_b   1.000
_cell.length_c   1.000
_cell.angle_alpha   90.00
_cell.angle_beta   90.00
_cell.angle_gamma   90.00
#
_symmetry.space_group_name_H-M   'P 1'
#
loop_
_entity.id
_entity.type
_entity.pdbx_description
1 polymer ?
#
loop_
_entity_poly.entity_id
_entity_poly.type
_entity_poly.pdbx_seq_one_letter_code
_entity_poly.pdbx_strand_id
1 'polypeptide(L)'
;MRLQRLKRAYQRHMRVNYEHAARPCRLCPTKGICCTDAHFVNVQITRLEAVAIRETLLRTPRLTDEERRAVFHRAQLAVERHGLAVASDAHAQTFSCPLFDAKFGCLVHRRAKPAPCIQHACYENWEDVPPIELQWRVERRIERLNREVYGAAWAWLPLPVWLTLVDPSSDGAQLKRLEREWGARSDVRRSAFLYRESNHRRSLPVLHHR
;
A
#
# COMPACT_ATOMS: atom_id res chain seq x y z
N MET A 1 6.91 9.05 12.11
CA MET A 1 7.76 10.01 11.34
C MET A 1 8.59 9.39 10.20
N ARG A 2 9.14 8.17 10.31
CA ARG A 2 10.01 7.56 9.28
C ARG A 2 9.31 7.33 7.92
N LEU A 3 8.11 6.74 7.91
CA LEU A 3 7.35 6.52 6.66
C LEU A 3 7.08 7.82 5.89
N GLN A 4 6.63 8.88 6.57
CA GLN A 4 6.38 10.17 5.94
C GLN A 4 7.66 10.79 5.35
N ARG A 5 8.80 10.69 6.03
CA ARG A 5 10.09 11.15 5.50
C ARG A 5 10.47 10.38 4.23
N LEU A 6 10.33 9.06 4.25
CA LEU A 6 10.59 8.20 3.09
C LEU A 6 9.71 8.59 1.89
N LYS A 7 8.39 8.71 2.10
CA LYS A 7 7.43 9.08 1.04
C LYS A 7 7.66 10.49 0.50
N ARG A 8 7.99 11.46 1.37
CA ARG A 8 8.33 12.83 0.94
C ARG A 8 9.61 12.88 0.11
N ALA A 9 10.62 12.10 0.47
CA ALA A 9 11.85 12.02 -0.31
C ALA A 9 11.56 11.42 -1.69
N TYR A 10 10.76 10.35 -1.75
CA TYR A 10 10.35 9.75 -3.02
C TYR A 10 9.52 10.70 -3.89
N GLN A 11 8.51 11.35 -3.32
CA GLN A 11 7.69 12.34 -4.03
C GLN A 11 8.54 13.51 -4.54
N ARG A 12 9.54 13.97 -3.76
CA ARG A 12 10.47 15.00 -4.22
C ARG A 12 11.32 14.52 -5.40
N HIS A 13 11.81 13.28 -5.34
CA HIS A 13 12.59 12.70 -6.42
C HIS A 13 11.76 12.59 -7.71
N MET A 14 10.53 12.08 -7.64
CA MET A 14 9.61 12.04 -8.78
C MET A 14 9.37 13.44 -9.37
N ARG A 15 9.05 14.41 -8.51
CA ARG A 15 8.80 15.78 -8.93
C ARG A 15 9.96 16.43 -9.67
N VAL A 16 11.18 16.25 -9.17
CA VAL A 16 12.37 16.90 -9.73
C VAL A 16 12.83 16.20 -11.02
N ASN A 17 12.78 14.87 -11.06
CA ASN A 17 13.45 14.10 -12.11
C ASN A 17 12.51 13.61 -13.21
N TYR A 18 11.19 13.66 -13.01
CA TYR A 18 10.25 13.08 -13.97
C TYR A 18 9.00 13.95 -14.19
N GLU A 19 8.40 14.52 -13.14
CA GLU A 19 7.13 15.25 -13.30
C GLU A 19 7.23 16.52 -14.17
N HIS A 20 8.43 16.99 -14.53
CA HIS A 20 8.60 18.07 -15.50
C HIS A 20 8.12 17.69 -16.91
N ALA A 21 8.11 16.40 -17.24
CA ALA A 21 7.56 15.85 -18.48
C ALA A 21 6.08 15.43 -18.37
N ALA A 22 5.50 15.52 -17.17
CA ALA A 22 4.08 15.22 -16.96
C ALA A 22 3.23 16.49 -17.03
N ARG A 23 2.02 16.39 -17.57
CA ARG A 23 1.03 17.45 -17.43
C ARG A 23 0.68 17.65 -15.95
N PRO A 24 0.57 18.89 -15.47
CA PRO A 24 0.07 19.13 -14.13
C PRO A 24 -1.35 18.57 -14.03
N CYS A 25 -1.67 17.92 -12.91
CA CYS A 25 -2.98 17.28 -12.69
C CYS A 25 -4.18 18.22 -12.94
N ARG A 26 -4.01 19.54 -12.80
CA ARG A 26 -5.02 20.56 -13.11
C ARG A 26 -5.34 20.70 -14.60
N LEU A 27 -4.37 20.43 -15.47
CA LEU A 27 -4.48 20.50 -16.93
C LEU A 27 -4.58 19.10 -17.58
N CYS A 28 -4.69 18.06 -16.75
CA CYS A 28 -4.83 16.70 -17.24
C CYS A 28 -6.24 16.52 -17.85
N PRO A 29 -6.37 16.05 -19.10
CA PRO A 29 -7.66 15.92 -19.78
C PRO A 29 -8.60 14.94 -19.06
N THR A 30 -8.01 14.02 -18.29
CA THR A 30 -8.68 13.00 -17.49
C THR A 30 -8.52 13.27 -15.99
N LYS A 31 -8.57 14.53 -15.57
CA LYS A 31 -8.37 14.93 -14.16
C LYS A 31 -9.31 14.16 -13.24
N GLY A 32 -8.72 13.38 -12.32
CA GLY A 32 -9.47 12.58 -11.36
C GLY A 32 -10.10 11.31 -11.93
N ILE A 33 -10.24 11.18 -13.26
CA ILE A 33 -10.67 9.93 -13.92
C ILE A 33 -9.66 8.82 -13.62
N CYS A 34 -8.37 9.12 -13.49
CA CYS A 34 -7.38 8.14 -13.07
C CYS A 34 -7.67 7.52 -11.69
N CYS A 35 -8.57 8.11 -10.88
CA CYS A 35 -9.00 7.62 -9.58
C CYS A 35 -10.38 6.93 -9.58
N THR A 36 -11.04 6.74 -10.72
CA THR A 36 -12.40 6.15 -10.81
C THR A 36 -12.38 4.66 -11.19
N ASP A 37 -13.52 3.98 -11.03
CA ASP A 37 -13.69 2.51 -11.14
C ASP A 37 -13.06 1.87 -12.39
N ALA A 38 -13.15 2.55 -13.53
CA ALA A 38 -12.69 2.01 -14.81
C ALA A 38 -11.18 2.17 -15.06
N HIS A 39 -10.49 2.97 -14.24
CA HIS A 39 -9.12 3.41 -14.55
C HIS A 39 -8.16 3.33 -13.36
N PHE A 40 -8.65 3.27 -12.13
CA PHE A 40 -7.79 3.16 -10.96
C PHE A 40 -7.40 1.70 -10.72
N VAL A 41 -6.15 1.42 -11.08
CA VAL A 41 -5.51 0.10 -10.99
C VAL A 41 -5.31 -0.32 -9.55
N ASN A 42 -5.24 -1.64 -9.31
CA ASN A 42 -5.04 -2.26 -7.99
C ASN A 42 -3.84 -1.69 -7.21
N VAL A 43 -4.08 -0.64 -6.42
CA VAL A 43 -3.10 -0.12 -5.48
C VAL A 43 -3.12 -0.99 -4.23
N GLN A 44 -2.08 -1.79 -4.09
CA GLN A 44 -1.82 -2.50 -2.84
C GLN A 44 -1.01 -1.62 -1.89
N ILE A 45 -1.35 -1.69 -0.61
CA ILE A 45 -0.65 -0.97 0.46
C ILE A 45 -0.32 -1.90 1.62
N THR A 46 0.56 -1.44 2.49
CA THR A 46 0.87 -2.11 3.76
C THR A 46 0.01 -1.57 4.91
N ARG A 47 0.00 -2.30 6.04
CA ARG A 47 -0.64 -1.87 7.29
C ARG A 47 -0.17 -0.48 7.74
N LEU A 48 1.13 -0.24 7.70
CA LEU A 48 1.72 1.03 8.14
C LEU A 48 1.24 2.20 7.28
N GLU A 49 1.03 1.97 5.99
CA GLU A 49 0.43 2.98 5.11
C GLU A 49 -1.05 3.19 5.39
N ALA A 50 -1.82 2.12 5.61
CA ALA A 50 -3.25 2.21 5.96
C ALA A 50 -3.46 3.04 7.24
N VAL A 51 -2.69 2.75 8.29
CA VAL A 51 -2.71 3.52 9.54
C VAL A 51 -2.28 4.97 9.28
N ALA A 52 -1.24 5.22 8.49
CA ALA A 52 -0.83 6.58 8.14
C ALA A 52 -1.90 7.35 7.35
N ILE A 53 -2.67 6.68 6.49
CA ILE A 53 -3.81 7.24 5.77
C ILE A 53 -4.92 7.61 6.77
N ARG A 54 -5.34 6.68 7.63
CA ARG A 54 -6.34 6.94 8.68
C ARG A 54 -5.94 8.14 9.55
N GLU A 55 -4.72 8.15 10.07
CA GLU A 55 -4.21 9.27 10.88
C GLU A 55 -4.17 10.60 10.09
N THR A 56 -3.90 10.54 8.78
CA THR A 56 -3.93 11.73 7.93
C THR A 56 -5.34 12.28 7.80
N LEU A 57 -6.33 11.42 7.56
CA LEU A 57 -7.74 11.81 7.49
C LEU A 57 -8.19 12.42 8.83
N LEU A 58 -7.87 11.76 9.95
CA LEU A 58 -8.19 12.21 11.30
C LEU A 58 -7.58 13.59 11.64
N ARG A 59 -6.42 13.92 11.08
CA ARG A 59 -5.71 15.18 11.36
C ARG A 59 -5.88 16.23 10.26
N THR A 60 -6.83 16.05 9.35
CA THR A 60 -7.10 17.00 8.27
C THR A 60 -8.21 17.95 8.70
N PRO A 61 -7.91 19.22 9.06
CA PRO A 61 -8.89 20.11 9.68
C PRO A 61 -10.07 20.46 8.78
N ARG A 62 -9.84 20.46 7.46
CA ARG A 62 -10.86 20.77 6.44
C ARG A 62 -11.85 19.64 6.18
N LEU A 63 -11.69 18.47 6.81
CA LEU A 63 -12.61 17.35 6.65
C LEU A 63 -13.51 17.23 7.87
N THR A 64 -14.82 17.27 7.66
CA THR A 64 -15.82 16.97 8.68
C THR A 64 -15.78 15.49 9.07
N ASP A 65 -16.40 15.13 10.19
CA ASP A 65 -16.50 13.72 10.59
C ASP A 65 -17.30 12.88 9.59
N GLU A 66 -18.31 13.48 8.95
CA GLU A 66 -19.07 12.85 7.87
C GLU A 66 -18.19 12.59 6.64
N GLU A 67 -17.43 13.58 6.19
CA GLU A 67 -16.51 13.43 5.05
C GLU A 67 -15.42 12.36 5.32
N ARG A 68 -15.01 12.22 6.59
CA ARG A 68 -14.07 11.16 7.02
C ARG A 68 -14.73 9.79 7.00
N ARG A 69 -15.94 9.66 7.56
CA ARG A 69 -16.70 8.39 7.52
C ARG A 69 -17.01 7.96 6.09
N ALA A 70 -17.31 8.92 5.21
CA ALA A 70 -17.57 8.65 3.79
C ALA A 70 -16.39 7.98 3.08
N VAL A 71 -15.14 8.20 3.51
CA VAL A 71 -13.97 7.47 2.97
C VAL A 71 -14.06 5.97 3.25
N PHE A 72 -14.37 5.61 4.50
CA PHE A 72 -14.43 4.21 4.92
C PHE A 72 -15.67 3.52 4.32
N HIS A 73 -16.79 4.22 4.23
CA HIS A 73 -17.97 3.75 3.51
C HIS A 73 -17.67 3.47 2.02
N ARG A 74 -16.98 4.39 1.32
CA ARG A 74 -16.54 4.14 -0.07
C ARG A 74 -15.60 2.94 -0.18
N ALA A 75 -14.75 2.71 0.82
CA ALA A 75 -13.86 1.55 0.84
C ALA A 75 -14.65 0.24 0.97
N GLN A 76 -15.65 0.20 1.86
CA GLN A 76 -16.57 -0.94 2.00
C GLN A 76 -17.31 -1.23 0.70
N LEU A 77 -17.92 -0.21 0.08
CA LEU A 77 -18.59 -0.35 -1.21
C LEU A 77 -17.66 -0.86 -2.32
N ALA A 78 -16.40 -0.39 -2.36
CA ALA A 78 -15.42 -0.87 -3.33
C ALA A 78 -15.04 -2.34 -3.08
N VAL A 79 -14.92 -2.76 -1.81
CA VAL A 79 -14.69 -4.17 -1.45
C VAL A 79 -15.84 -5.05 -1.92
N GLU A 80 -17.08 -4.65 -1.64
CA GLU A 80 -18.28 -5.40 -2.02
C GLU A 80 -18.46 -5.47 -3.54
N ARG A 81 -18.41 -4.32 -4.22
CA ARG A 81 -18.68 -4.22 -5.66
C ARG A 81 -17.67 -4.98 -6.51
N HIS A 82 -16.41 -4.99 -6.09
CA HIS A 82 -15.32 -5.60 -6.87
C HIS A 82 -14.88 -6.96 -6.31
N GLY A 83 -15.49 -7.45 -5.23
CA GLY A 83 -15.13 -8.73 -4.61
C GLY A 83 -13.70 -8.76 -4.09
N LEU A 84 -13.19 -7.63 -3.58
CA LEU A 84 -11.81 -7.53 -3.11
C LEU A 84 -11.63 -8.33 -1.81
N ALA A 85 -10.64 -9.22 -1.78
CA ALA A 85 -10.40 -10.07 -0.61
C ALA A 85 -8.93 -10.09 -0.17
N VAL A 86 -8.69 -10.62 1.04
CA VAL A 86 -7.34 -10.77 1.61
C VAL A 86 -6.51 -11.82 0.86
N ALA A 87 -7.16 -12.79 0.21
CA ALA A 87 -6.53 -13.94 -0.44
C ALA A 87 -6.69 -13.98 -1.96
N SER A 88 -7.36 -12.99 -2.57
CA SER A 88 -7.55 -12.96 -4.02
C SER A 88 -6.24 -12.61 -4.73
N ASP A 89 -6.00 -13.22 -5.89
CA ASP A 89 -5.05 -12.77 -6.92
C ASP A 89 -5.50 -11.42 -7.51
N ALA A 90 -5.63 -10.41 -6.65
CA ALA A 90 -6.33 -9.15 -6.91
C ALA A 90 -5.63 -8.27 -7.95
N HIS A 91 -4.48 -8.67 -8.49
CA HIS A 91 -3.65 -7.87 -9.39
C HIS A 91 -4.39 -7.41 -10.67
N ALA A 92 -5.48 -8.07 -11.06
CA ALA A 92 -6.26 -7.74 -12.26
C ALA A 92 -7.49 -6.84 -12.02
N GLN A 93 -7.88 -6.55 -10.77
CA GLN A 93 -9.13 -5.82 -10.50
C GLN A 93 -8.91 -4.30 -10.38
N THR A 94 -9.72 -3.51 -11.08
CA THR A 94 -9.80 -2.05 -10.91
C THR A 94 -10.92 -1.69 -9.93
N PHE A 95 -10.79 -0.56 -9.23
CA PHE A 95 -11.78 -0.07 -8.26
C PHE A 95 -11.67 1.45 -8.11
N SER A 96 -12.75 2.19 -7.78
CA SER A 96 -12.63 3.62 -7.48
C SER A 96 -11.82 3.85 -6.22
N CYS A 97 -10.86 4.79 -6.30
CA CYS A 97 -10.07 5.16 -5.15
C CYS A 97 -10.95 5.80 -4.05
N PRO A 98 -11.11 5.16 -2.87
CA PRO A 98 -11.94 5.70 -1.79
C PRO A 98 -11.38 7.01 -1.19
N LEU A 99 -10.11 7.31 -1.45
CA LEU A 99 -9.42 8.53 -1.01
C LEU A 99 -9.58 9.70 -1.99
N PHE A 100 -10.26 9.51 -3.12
CA PHE A 100 -10.62 10.59 -4.02
C PHE A 100 -11.93 11.23 -3.58
N ASP A 101 -11.95 12.56 -3.60
CA ASP A 101 -13.11 13.37 -3.35
C ASP A 101 -13.23 14.42 -4.47
N ALA A 102 -14.43 14.62 -5.01
CA ALA A 102 -14.62 15.52 -6.16
C ALA A 102 -14.28 16.99 -5.83
N LYS A 103 -14.52 17.42 -4.59
CA LYS A 103 -14.26 18.79 -4.12
C LYS A 103 -12.79 18.98 -3.78
N PHE A 104 -12.15 18.00 -3.14
CA PHE A 104 -10.80 18.15 -2.60
C PHE A 104 -9.68 17.47 -3.40
N GLY A 105 -10.03 16.59 -4.35
CA GLY A 105 -9.11 15.67 -5.00
C GLY A 105 -8.67 14.55 -4.06
N CYS A 106 -7.43 14.06 -4.22
CA CYS A 106 -6.87 13.03 -3.35
C CYS A 106 -6.67 13.58 -1.91
N LEU A 107 -7.40 13.02 -0.95
CA LEU A 107 -7.43 13.47 0.45
C LEU A 107 -6.09 13.30 1.17
N VAL A 108 -5.22 12.40 0.68
CA VAL A 108 -3.91 12.11 1.29
C VAL A 108 -2.72 12.58 0.47
N HIS A 109 -2.95 13.33 -0.62
CA HIS A 109 -1.96 13.66 -1.66
C HIS A 109 -0.59 14.11 -1.14
N ARG A 110 -0.54 14.90 -0.06
CA ARG A 110 0.70 15.49 0.49
C ARG A 110 1.33 14.72 1.64
N ARG A 111 0.59 13.84 2.32
CA ARG A 111 0.99 13.31 3.64
C ARG A 111 1.05 11.79 3.69
N ALA A 112 0.17 11.10 2.97
CA ALA A 112 0.07 9.65 3.02
C ALA A 112 -0.23 8.99 1.67
N LYS A 113 -0.01 9.69 0.54
CA LYS A 113 -0.14 9.12 -0.82
C LYS A 113 0.59 7.76 -0.90
N PRO A 114 -0.06 6.66 -1.33
CA PRO A 114 0.58 5.36 -1.51
C PRO A 114 1.76 5.43 -2.46
N ALA A 115 2.79 4.59 -2.28
CA ALA A 115 3.95 4.59 -3.17
C ALA A 115 3.59 4.37 -4.66
N PRO A 116 2.72 3.39 -5.03
CA PRO A 116 2.28 3.23 -6.41
C PRO A 116 1.65 4.50 -6.99
N CYS A 117 0.86 5.22 -6.18
CA CYS A 117 0.25 6.46 -6.61
C CYS A 117 1.26 7.61 -6.78
N ILE A 118 2.41 7.61 -6.11
CA ILE A 118 3.38 8.71 -6.20
C ILE A 118 4.02 8.77 -7.59
N GLN A 119 4.31 7.61 -8.19
CA GLN A 119 4.91 7.51 -9.53
C GLN A 119 3.92 7.86 -10.66
N HIS A 120 2.62 7.77 -10.39
CA HIS A 120 1.59 8.09 -11.38
C HIS A 120 1.34 9.60 -11.50
N ALA A 121 1.78 10.15 -12.64
CA ALA A 121 1.43 11.48 -13.15
C ALA A 121 0.88 11.36 -14.59
N CYS A 122 0.34 12.45 -15.14
CA CYS A 122 -0.23 12.46 -16.48
C CYS A 122 0.87 12.67 -17.54
N TYR A 123 1.67 11.62 -17.78
CA TYR A 123 2.68 11.60 -18.84
C TYR A 123 2.03 11.48 -20.22
N GLU A 124 2.59 12.16 -21.22
CA GLU A 124 2.15 12.03 -22.61
C GLU A 124 2.85 10.87 -23.32
N ASN A 125 4.15 10.71 -23.05
CA ASN A 125 4.98 9.68 -23.70
C ASN A 125 5.40 8.62 -22.69
N TRP A 126 5.58 7.38 -23.17
CA TRP A 126 6.01 6.26 -22.33
C TRP A 126 7.46 6.40 -21.87
N GLU A 127 8.33 7.02 -22.66
CA GLU A 127 9.72 7.28 -22.29
C GLU A 127 9.88 8.22 -21.09
N ASP A 128 8.87 9.05 -20.81
CA ASP A 128 8.85 9.98 -19.69
C ASP A 128 8.40 9.32 -18.38
N VAL A 129 7.81 8.11 -18.47
CA VAL A 129 7.30 7.37 -17.33
C VAL A 129 8.48 6.89 -16.47
N PRO A 130 8.49 7.15 -15.15
CA PRO A 130 9.58 6.73 -14.30
C PRO A 130 9.74 5.20 -14.30
N PRO A 131 10.97 4.68 -14.23
CA PRO A 131 11.23 3.24 -14.19
C PRO A 131 10.61 2.60 -12.93
N ILE A 132 10.04 1.41 -13.07
CA ILE A 132 9.29 0.71 -12.00
C ILE A 132 10.18 0.34 -10.80
N GLU A 133 11.48 0.20 -11.01
CA GLU A 133 12.46 -0.14 -9.98
C GLU A 133 12.54 0.92 -8.87
N LEU A 134 12.17 2.17 -9.17
CA LEU A 134 12.10 3.24 -8.18
C LEU A 134 10.97 3.01 -7.19
N GLN A 135 9.79 2.61 -7.67
CA GLN A 135 8.67 2.19 -6.82
C GLN A 135 9.08 1.00 -5.96
N TRP A 136 9.61 -0.07 -6.56
CA TRP A 136 10.02 -1.27 -5.83
C TRP A 136 11.04 -0.99 -4.73
N ARG A 137 11.99 -0.07 -4.99
CA ARG A 137 13.00 0.33 -3.98
C ARG A 137 12.35 1.00 -2.77
N VAL A 138 11.32 1.81 -2.99
CA VAL A 138 10.58 2.48 -1.91
C VAL A 138 9.68 1.49 -1.19
N GLU A 139 8.97 0.63 -1.90
CA GLU A 139 8.14 -0.43 -1.32
C GLU A 139 8.96 -1.35 -0.42
N ARG A 140 10.13 -1.83 -0.86
CA ARG A 140 11.05 -2.62 0.00
C ARG A 140 11.44 -1.89 1.30
N ARG A 141 11.58 -0.57 1.26
CA ARG A 141 11.86 0.24 2.46
C ARG A 141 10.61 0.37 3.35
N ILE A 142 9.42 0.49 2.76
CA ILE A 142 8.14 0.47 3.47
C ILE A 142 7.94 -0.87 4.15
N GLU A 143 8.17 -2.00 3.46
CA GLU A 143 8.09 -3.33 4.06
C GLU A 143 9.01 -3.49 5.26
N ARG A 144 10.25 -3.00 5.17
CA ARG A 144 11.18 -3.04 6.30
C ARG A 144 10.63 -2.27 7.49
N LEU A 145 10.14 -1.04 7.27
CA LEU A 145 9.49 -0.25 8.32
C LEU A 145 8.25 -0.96 8.88
N ASN A 146 7.48 -1.64 8.02
CA ASN A 146 6.30 -2.36 8.43
C ASN A 146 6.67 -3.58 9.31
N ARG A 147 7.73 -4.32 8.96
CA ARG A 147 8.28 -5.41 9.79
C ARG A 147 8.82 -4.91 11.12
N GLU A 148 9.48 -3.76 11.15
CA GLU A 148 9.98 -3.17 12.40
C GLU A 148 8.84 -2.78 13.36
N VAL A 149 7.67 -2.38 12.83
CA VAL A 149 6.53 -1.93 13.66
C VAL A 149 5.57 -3.07 14.01
N TYR A 150 5.26 -3.96 13.06
CA TYR A 150 4.23 -4.98 13.19
C TYR A 150 4.77 -6.41 13.14
N GLY A 151 6.08 -6.61 13.04
CA GLY A 151 6.68 -7.92 12.86
C GLY A 151 6.14 -8.61 11.59
N ALA A 152 5.59 -9.80 11.76
CA ALA A 152 4.94 -10.55 10.68
C ALA A 152 3.44 -10.24 10.50
N ALA A 153 2.83 -9.41 11.36
CA ALA A 153 1.39 -9.20 11.41
C ALA A 153 0.88 -8.18 10.36
N TRP A 154 1.16 -8.47 9.08
CA TRP A 154 0.76 -7.65 7.94
C TRP A 154 0.85 -8.41 6.61
N ALA A 155 0.20 -7.85 5.59
CA ALA A 155 0.33 -8.25 4.19
C ALA A 155 0.20 -7.02 3.27
N TRP A 156 0.60 -7.18 2.01
CA TRP A 156 0.17 -6.29 0.94
C TRP A 156 -1.28 -6.63 0.58
N LEU A 157 -2.19 -5.68 0.76
CA LEU A 157 -3.61 -5.85 0.43
C LEU A 157 -4.09 -4.66 -0.40
N PRO A 158 -5.16 -4.83 -1.21
CA PRO A 158 -5.81 -3.72 -1.89
C PRO A 158 -6.15 -2.60 -0.90
N LEU A 159 -5.94 -1.35 -1.33
CA LEU A 159 -6.19 -0.17 -0.52
C LEU A 159 -7.59 -0.16 0.14
N PRO A 160 -8.69 -0.48 -0.55
CA PRO A 160 -10.02 -0.53 0.07
C PRO A 160 -10.10 -1.55 1.20
N VAL A 161 -9.52 -2.75 1.02
CA VAL A 161 -9.50 -3.79 2.04
C VAL A 161 -8.79 -3.30 3.30
N TRP A 162 -7.62 -2.69 3.14
CA TRP A 162 -6.89 -2.13 4.29
C TRP A 162 -7.66 -1.01 4.99
N LEU A 163 -8.36 -0.15 4.25
CA LEU A 163 -9.17 0.91 4.84
C LEU A 163 -10.34 0.35 5.66
N THR A 164 -11.02 -0.69 5.18
CA THR A 164 -12.07 -1.39 5.96
C THR A 164 -11.49 -1.99 7.25
N LEU A 165 -10.30 -2.59 7.19
CA LEU A 165 -9.64 -3.19 8.37
C LEU A 165 -9.19 -2.17 9.42
N VAL A 166 -8.93 -0.91 9.04
CA VAL A 166 -8.49 0.15 9.96
C VAL A 166 -9.56 1.21 10.21
N ASP A 167 -10.79 0.96 9.76
CA ASP A 167 -11.94 1.83 9.99
C ASP A 167 -12.12 2.07 11.51
N PRO A 168 -12.10 3.34 11.97
CA PRO A 168 -12.34 3.68 13.38
C PRO A 168 -13.66 3.14 13.94
N SER A 169 -14.65 2.88 13.10
CA SER A 169 -15.95 2.32 13.49
C SER A 169 -16.00 0.79 13.51
N SER A 170 -14.93 0.10 13.08
CA SER A 170 -14.86 -1.36 13.13
C SER A 170 -14.57 -1.89 14.54
N ASP A 171 -15.03 -3.11 14.84
CA ASP A 171 -14.73 -3.82 16.10
C ASP A 171 -13.28 -4.37 16.16
N GLY A 172 -12.55 -4.29 15.05
CA GLY A 172 -11.20 -4.80 14.89
C GLY A 172 -11.06 -6.33 14.96
N ALA A 173 -12.15 -7.10 15.03
CA ALA A 173 -12.10 -8.55 15.19
C ALA A 173 -11.44 -9.23 13.99
N GLN A 174 -11.78 -8.78 12.78
CA GLN A 174 -11.18 -9.28 11.55
C GLN A 174 -9.66 -8.99 11.49
N LEU A 175 -9.24 -7.78 11.84
CA LEU A 175 -7.81 -7.44 11.86
C LEU A 175 -7.05 -8.29 12.89
N LYS A 176 -7.57 -8.44 14.11
CA LYS A 176 -6.96 -9.31 15.14
C LYS A 176 -6.86 -10.76 14.69
N ARG A 177 -7.86 -11.26 13.96
CA ARG A 177 -7.81 -12.61 13.37
C ARG A 177 -6.66 -12.71 12.35
N LEU A 178 -6.59 -11.78 11.40
CA LEU A 178 -5.55 -11.77 10.37
C LEU A 178 -4.13 -11.61 10.96
N GLU A 179 -3.97 -10.81 12.00
CA GLU A 179 -2.69 -10.66 12.71
C GLU A 179 -2.17 -12.01 13.23
N ARG A 180 -3.06 -12.82 13.82
CA ARG A 180 -2.71 -14.18 14.29
C ARG A 180 -2.35 -15.10 13.13
N GLU A 181 -3.13 -15.06 12.05
CA GLU A 181 -2.88 -15.89 10.86
C GLU A 181 -1.53 -15.55 10.20
N TRP A 182 -1.21 -14.26 10.05
CA TRP A 182 0.07 -13.83 9.48
C TRP A 182 1.25 -14.10 10.42
N GLY A 183 1.06 -13.91 11.73
CA GLY A 183 2.06 -14.26 12.74
C GLY A 183 2.43 -15.74 12.68
N ALA A 184 1.42 -16.62 12.71
CA ALA A 184 1.62 -18.08 12.65
C ALA A 184 2.36 -18.52 11.37
N ARG A 185 2.06 -17.92 10.20
CA ARG A 185 2.75 -18.21 8.93
C ARG A 185 4.24 -17.87 8.98
N SER A 186 4.62 -16.80 9.68
CA SER A 186 6.03 -16.43 9.86
C SER A 186 6.76 -17.41 10.77
N ASP A 187 6.14 -17.86 11.85
CA ASP A 187 6.75 -18.81 12.79
C ASP A 187 6.96 -20.18 12.14
N VAL A 188 6.06 -20.62 11.26
CA VAL A 188 6.24 -21.84 10.46
C VAL A 188 7.41 -21.70 9.49
N ARG A 189 7.52 -20.58 8.76
CA ARG A 189 8.66 -20.34 7.84
C ARG A 189 9.98 -20.23 8.59
N ARG A 190 9.99 -19.59 9.76
CA ARG A 190 11.19 -19.44 10.61
C ARG A 190 11.59 -20.77 11.24
N SER A 191 10.63 -21.57 11.70
CA SER A 191 10.88 -22.92 12.24
C SER A 191 11.38 -23.87 11.15
N ALA A 192 10.82 -23.81 9.94
CA ALA A 192 11.30 -24.59 8.80
C ALA A 192 12.72 -24.19 8.35
N PHE A 193 13.06 -22.90 8.41
CA PHE A 193 14.41 -22.41 8.16
C PHE A 193 15.40 -22.89 9.23
N LEU A 194 15.07 -22.74 10.51
CA LEU A 194 15.90 -23.20 11.63
C LEU A 194 16.06 -24.73 11.67
N TYR A 195 15.02 -25.48 11.27
CA TYR A 195 15.06 -26.93 11.13
C TYR A 195 15.97 -27.39 9.97
N ARG A 196 16.00 -26.65 8.85
CA ARG A 196 16.96 -26.90 7.76
C ARG A 196 18.39 -26.56 8.18
N GLU A 197 18.58 -25.47 8.92
CA GLU A 197 19.90 -25.03 9.38
C GLU A 197 20.50 -25.97 10.44
N SER A 198 19.67 -26.56 11.31
CA SER A 198 20.10 -27.57 12.29
C SER A 198 20.42 -28.92 11.65
N ASN A 199 19.73 -29.30 10.56
CA ASN A 199 20.02 -30.53 9.82
C ASN A 199 21.26 -30.41 8.91
N HIS A 200 21.58 -29.23 8.36
CA HIS A 200 22.81 -29.02 7.61
C HIS A 200 24.08 -29.08 8.47
N ARG A 201 23.98 -28.85 9.80
CA ARG A 201 25.10 -29.05 10.73
C ARG A 201 25.32 -30.50 11.15
N ARG A 202 24.46 -31.44 10.74
CA ARG A 202 24.56 -32.87 11.10
C ARG A 202 24.89 -33.81 9.95
N SER A 203 25.15 -33.31 8.74
CA SER A 203 25.48 -34.18 7.61
C SER A 203 26.28 -33.44 6.54
N LEU A 204 27.60 -33.37 6.75
CA LEU A 204 28.54 -33.38 5.64
C LEU A 204 29.33 -34.68 5.75
N PRO A 205 29.09 -35.69 4.90
CA PRO A 205 29.99 -36.82 4.80
C PRO A 205 31.30 -36.30 4.21
N VAL A 206 32.36 -36.34 5.03
CA VAL A 206 33.74 -36.14 4.55
C VAL A 206 34.06 -37.33 3.66
N LEU A 207 34.08 -37.11 2.34
CA LEU A 207 34.61 -38.09 1.40
C LEU A 207 36.14 -38.09 1.55
N HIS A 208 36.69 -39.11 2.20
CA HIS A 208 38.11 -39.40 2.13
C HIS A 208 38.43 -39.89 0.72
N HIS A 209 39.17 -39.09 -0.04
CA HIS A 209 39.81 -39.54 -1.27
C HIS A 209 40.91 -40.55 -0.93
N ARG A 210 40.82 -41.74 -1.52
CA ARG A 210 41.95 -42.67 -1.71
C ARG A 210 42.47 -42.49 -3.13
#